data_AF-A0A1H3LW39-F1
#
_entry.id   AF-A0A1H3LW39-F1
#
_cell.length_a   1.000
_cell.length_b   1.000
_cell.length_c   1.000
_cell.angle_alpha   90.00
_cell.angle_beta   90.00
_cell.angle_gamma   90.00
#
_symmetry.space_group_name_H-M   'P 1'
#
loop_
_entity.id
_entity.type
_entity.pdbx_description
1 polymer ?
#
loop_
_entity_poly.entity_id
_entity_poly.type
_entity_poly.pdbx_seq_one_letter_code
_entity_poly.pdbx_strand_id
1 'polypeptide(L)'
;MIKIYIRLMVMTVALGFVVSSCTKTETAPNQPVVATGTATLDKTTAVPGEVVIITTSASLENKPSWEVTLGGQKVVLGRLNDKQAVFLVPALPSGTASLDLSPLGVKEATNMTIGSYAAIKDPAPVYTAFQGKLDAAVTQLEQLTRAALYPIPAQNLAVFKNMQQSLPAAYAAATNAQKLEAAYFMRQLDFIPVDFTNLAERSTLVLNDPSDQFMKIGLQFVKENTKAVVGVSLLAAGGVLSSPVLAIAGGAIAIYHLNQSHKIVDTLINNIGVAFRIDGYSNRSINGTTGGLQLRNGVPKDIRIEATYRTMQPSDAQGGPFLQEMMVGVSELKQARTLMQTALNQMRTGLLGSDVTLAPFSDVKTQAATTTYFLPASGLLIGNVSVAGIALSAVSQPGEVVTLTASSTTITAVTPFTFTATYINAPLGVNVRKTFDAEFSSACDDPAQFALLTGGSSKIWRHVATDGQVVSTYCGRYDTKTFTNARIMTNTYWGGDQVNCTAVNNSIEVQLCGNRLGWVGQNGVVGFPYRIITLTANEFTFEAPSDGGLHIFTYRP
;
A
#
# COMPACT_ATOMS: atom_id res chain seq x y z
N MET A 1 10.60 7.71 14.39
CA MET A 1 9.67 8.20 13.35
C MET A 1 9.70 9.72 13.21
N ILE A 2 9.39 10.50 14.26
CA ILE A 2 9.45 11.99 14.28
C ILE A 2 10.76 12.60 13.73
N LYS A 3 11.92 11.95 13.91
CA LYS A 3 13.22 12.41 13.38
C LYS A 3 13.39 12.27 11.85
N ILE A 4 12.65 11.38 11.19
CA ILE A 4 12.60 11.30 9.72
C ILE A 4 11.58 12.32 9.19
N TYR A 5 10.46 12.50 9.91
CA TYR A 5 9.43 13.50 9.60
C TYR A 5 9.93 14.96 9.68
N ILE A 6 10.83 15.28 10.61
CA ILE A 6 11.50 16.61 10.68
C ILE A 6 12.46 16.83 9.50
N ARG A 7 13.04 15.78 8.91
CA ARG A 7 13.93 15.91 7.75
C ARG A 7 13.18 16.19 6.45
N LEU A 8 11.93 15.75 6.35
CA LEU A 8 11.04 16.03 5.21
C LEU A 8 10.37 17.41 5.33
N MET A 9 9.85 17.78 6.50
CA MET A 9 9.14 19.05 6.68
C MET A 9 10.02 20.31 6.55
N VAL A 10 11.35 20.15 6.66
CA VAL A 10 12.36 21.22 6.49
C VAL A 10 12.82 21.36 5.03
N MET A 11 12.47 20.40 4.17
CA MET A 11 12.76 20.43 2.73
C MET A 11 11.82 21.39 1.96
N THR A 12 10.71 21.77 2.60
CA THR A 12 9.47 22.28 1.99
C THR A 12 9.43 23.79 1.67
N VAL A 13 10.43 24.62 2.00
CA VAL A 13 10.35 26.10 1.81
C VAL A 13 11.37 26.67 0.82
N ALA A 14 12.31 25.89 0.31
CA ALA A 14 13.57 26.49 -0.14
C ALA A 14 14.05 26.26 -1.57
N LEU A 15 13.29 25.55 -2.39
CA LEU A 15 13.65 25.37 -3.79
C LEU A 15 13.03 26.47 -4.69
N GLY A 16 12.78 27.67 -4.14
CA GLY A 16 12.04 28.76 -4.81
C GLY A 16 12.85 29.79 -5.61
N PHE A 17 14.18 29.87 -5.47
CA PHE A 17 14.91 31.05 -5.99
C PHE A 17 16.28 30.75 -6.62
N VAL A 18 16.35 29.81 -7.57
CA VAL A 18 17.55 29.58 -8.41
C VAL A 18 17.51 30.44 -9.70
N VAL A 19 16.82 31.58 -9.69
CA VAL A 19 16.78 32.53 -10.82
C VAL A 19 17.29 33.90 -10.40
N SER A 20 18.57 33.99 -10.01
CA SER A 20 19.30 35.27 -10.09
C SER A 20 20.80 35.07 -9.92
N SER A 21 21.49 34.75 -11.02
CA SER A 21 22.80 35.38 -11.24
C SER A 21 23.07 35.49 -12.74
N CYS A 22 23.08 36.73 -13.24
CA CYS A 22 24.16 37.30 -14.05
C CYS A 22 23.78 38.69 -14.55
N THR A 23 23.84 39.69 -13.66
CA THR A 23 24.37 41.00 -14.01
C THR A 23 25.43 41.33 -12.97
N LYS A 24 26.68 41.45 -13.40
CA LYS A 24 27.77 41.96 -12.56
C LYS A 24 27.41 43.39 -12.16
N THR A 25 26.97 43.57 -10.92
CA THR A 25 26.99 44.87 -10.27
C THR A 25 28.00 44.78 -9.14
N GLU A 26 29.20 45.30 -9.38
CA GLU A 26 30.17 45.56 -8.33
C GLU A 26 29.50 46.45 -7.28
N THR A 27 29.31 45.91 -6.07
CA THR A 27 28.80 46.69 -4.95
C THR A 27 29.67 46.41 -3.73
N ALA A 28 30.35 47.48 -3.29
CA ALA A 28 30.87 47.85 -1.96
C ALA A 28 31.48 46.79 -1.01
N PRO A 29 32.47 47.18 -0.16
CA PRO A 29 33.16 46.25 0.72
C PRO A 29 32.22 45.62 1.76
N ASN A 30 32.25 44.29 1.87
CA ASN A 30 31.53 43.48 2.85
C ASN A 30 31.64 44.05 4.26
N GLN A 31 30.51 44.43 4.86
CA GLN A 31 30.42 44.48 6.33
C GLN A 31 30.48 43.03 6.87
N PRO A 32 31.21 42.78 7.96
CA PRO A 32 31.29 41.45 8.56
C PRO A 32 29.90 41.03 9.06
N VAL A 33 29.37 39.95 8.49
CA VAL A 33 28.14 39.30 8.96
C VAL A 33 28.39 38.81 10.39
N VAL A 34 27.62 39.31 11.36
CA VAL A 34 27.72 38.87 12.75
C VAL A 34 27.19 37.43 12.85
N ALA A 35 28.11 36.47 13.00
CA ALA A 35 27.79 35.05 13.10
C ALA A 35 27.04 34.74 14.40
N THR A 36 25.75 34.36 14.29
CA THR A 36 24.86 34.06 15.43
C THR A 36 24.24 32.65 15.35
N GLY A 37 24.42 31.94 14.24
CA GLY A 37 23.83 30.61 14.02
C GLY A 37 24.67 29.45 14.59
N THR A 38 24.00 28.33 14.87
CA THR A 38 24.61 27.02 15.13
C THR A 38 24.38 26.10 13.93
N ALA A 39 25.21 25.07 13.78
CA ALA A 39 25.06 24.05 12.74
C ALA A 39 25.13 22.64 13.34
N THR A 40 24.45 21.71 12.70
CA THR A 40 24.52 20.27 13.00
C THR A 40 24.81 19.51 11.71
N LEU A 41 25.60 18.44 11.83
CA LEU A 41 25.89 17.54 10.72
C LEU A 41 24.99 16.30 10.84
N ASP A 42 24.45 15.84 9.72
CA ASP A 42 23.74 14.56 9.70
C ASP A 42 24.67 13.36 9.97
N LYS A 43 25.96 13.54 9.66
CA LYS A 43 27.07 12.62 9.93
C LYS A 43 28.23 13.37 10.57
N THR A 44 28.65 12.95 11.76
CA THR A 44 29.88 13.45 12.41
C THR A 44 31.11 12.64 12.04
N THR A 45 30.92 11.45 11.46
CA THR A 45 31.98 10.61 10.89
C THR A 45 31.65 10.30 9.44
N ALA A 46 32.60 10.51 8.54
CA ALA A 46 32.43 10.23 7.12
C ALA A 46 33.76 9.83 6.45
N VAL A 47 33.69 9.17 5.32
CA VAL A 47 34.86 8.84 4.47
C VAL A 47 34.84 9.63 3.16
N PRO A 48 35.97 9.79 2.46
CA PRO A 48 36.01 10.52 1.21
C PRO A 48 35.00 10.00 0.17
N GLY A 49 34.35 10.95 -0.51
CA GLY A 49 33.27 10.73 -1.46
C GLY A 49 31.88 10.63 -0.82
N GLU A 50 31.77 10.54 0.50
CA GLU A 50 30.46 10.60 1.15
C GLU A 50 29.89 12.02 1.14
N VAL A 51 28.56 12.06 1.09
CA VAL A 51 27.78 13.29 1.18
C VAL A 51 27.42 13.56 2.64
N VAL A 52 27.58 14.81 3.05
CA VAL A 52 27.24 15.30 4.39
C VAL A 52 26.27 16.47 4.26
N ILE A 53 25.18 16.43 5.03
CA ILE A 53 24.18 17.48 5.13
C ILE A 53 24.43 18.29 6.40
N ILE A 54 24.52 19.59 6.22
CA ILE A 54 24.61 20.60 7.28
C ILE A 54 23.22 21.17 7.50
N THR A 55 22.76 21.25 8.74
CA THR A 55 21.54 21.95 9.13
C THR A 55 21.87 23.10 10.07
N THR A 56 21.57 24.33 9.67
CA THR A 56 21.79 25.57 10.42
C THR A 56 20.54 25.98 11.21
N SER A 57 20.72 26.65 12.35
CA SER A 57 19.60 27.18 13.13
C SER A 57 18.94 28.40 12.47
N ALA A 58 19.76 29.23 11.83
CA ALA A 58 19.35 30.41 11.06
C ALA A 58 19.15 30.08 9.59
N SER A 59 18.35 30.90 8.90
CA SER A 59 18.18 30.77 7.46
C SER A 59 19.46 31.24 6.72
N LEU A 60 19.97 30.37 5.86
CA LEU A 60 21.03 30.58 4.89
C LEU A 60 20.65 31.66 3.89
N GLU A 61 21.65 32.44 3.48
CA GLU A 61 21.53 33.42 2.40
C GLU A 61 21.00 32.75 1.11
N ASN A 62 20.29 33.51 0.29
CA ASN A 62 19.78 33.04 -0.99
C ASN A 62 20.88 32.93 -2.07
N LYS A 63 21.91 32.13 -1.78
CA LYS A 63 23.06 31.87 -2.64
C LYS A 63 23.07 30.38 -3.06
N PRO A 64 23.40 30.04 -4.31
CA PRO A 64 23.38 28.64 -4.76
C PRO A 64 24.46 27.78 -4.11
N SER A 65 25.59 28.38 -3.72
CA SER A 65 26.69 27.67 -3.08
C SER A 65 27.60 28.57 -2.25
N TRP A 66 28.37 27.95 -1.35
CA TRP A 66 29.44 28.60 -0.58
C TRP A 66 30.73 27.82 -0.71
N GLU A 67 31.86 28.51 -0.58
CA GLU A 67 33.15 27.88 -0.35
C GLU A 67 33.41 27.85 1.16
N VAL A 68 33.72 26.68 1.71
CA VAL A 68 34.15 26.50 3.10
C VAL A 68 35.47 25.74 3.13
N THR A 69 36.03 25.52 4.33
CA THR A 69 37.20 24.64 4.49
C THR A 69 36.90 23.46 5.40
N LEU A 70 37.39 22.27 5.01
CA LEU A 70 37.39 21.06 5.83
C LEU A 70 38.83 20.54 5.91
N GLY A 71 39.38 20.49 7.12
CA GLY A 71 40.79 20.11 7.33
C GLY A 71 41.76 21.02 6.58
N GLY A 72 41.41 22.29 6.36
CA GLY A 72 42.19 23.26 5.58
C GLY A 72 42.02 23.13 4.05
N GLN A 73 41.32 22.11 3.55
CA GLN A 73 41.01 21.97 2.13
C GLN A 73 39.72 22.69 1.79
N LYS A 74 39.71 23.43 0.67
CA LYS A 74 38.49 24.08 0.15
C LYS A 74 37.45 23.03 -0.26
N VAL A 75 36.21 23.24 0.15
CA VAL A 75 35.06 22.41 -0.19
C VAL A 75 33.91 23.32 -0.61
N VAL A 76 33.19 22.94 -1.66
CA VAL A 76 31.99 23.66 -2.11
C VAL A 76 30.75 23.06 -1.45
N LEU A 77 29.96 23.91 -0.81
CA LEU A 77 28.67 23.57 -0.26
C LEU A 77 27.60 24.00 -1.24
N GLY A 78 26.80 23.06 -1.73
CA GLY A 78 25.57 23.36 -2.44
C GLY A 78 24.46 23.69 -1.44
N ARG A 79 23.69 24.74 -1.68
CA ARG A 79 22.47 24.99 -0.89
C ARG A 79 21.44 23.89 -1.18
N LEU A 80 20.91 23.28 -0.12
CA LEU A 80 19.76 22.38 -0.21
C LEU A 80 18.46 23.13 0.02
N ASN A 81 18.42 23.87 1.14
CA ASN A 81 17.26 24.67 1.48
C ASN A 81 17.65 25.95 2.25
N ASP A 82 16.68 26.62 2.86
CA ASP A 82 16.91 27.83 3.61
C ASP A 82 17.64 27.55 4.91
N LYS A 83 17.76 26.31 5.39
CA LYS A 83 18.54 25.97 6.58
C LYS A 83 19.54 24.85 6.36
N GLN A 84 19.67 24.35 5.14
CA GLN A 84 20.51 23.19 4.87
C GLN A 84 21.41 23.41 3.67
N ALA A 85 22.62 22.88 3.80
CA ALA A 85 23.61 22.83 2.75
C ALA A 85 24.24 21.43 2.72
N VAL A 86 24.85 21.07 1.60
CA VAL A 86 25.43 19.75 1.40
C VAL A 86 26.80 19.86 0.76
N PHE A 87 27.71 18.96 1.12
CA PHE A 87 29.03 18.87 0.52
C PHE A 87 29.51 17.43 0.38
N LEU A 88 30.49 17.22 -0.49
CA LEU A 88 31.25 15.97 -0.59
C LEU A 88 32.48 16.04 0.29
N VAL A 89 32.71 14.99 1.07
CA VAL A 89 33.92 14.84 1.86
C VAL A 89 35.10 14.62 0.90
N PRO A 90 36.10 15.51 0.86
CA PRO A 90 37.27 15.34 0.01
C PRO A 90 38.20 14.25 0.57
N ALA A 91 39.19 13.85 -0.23
CA ALA A 91 40.22 12.92 0.21
C ALA A 91 41.15 13.58 1.25
N LEU A 92 40.89 13.34 2.53
CA LEU A 92 41.67 13.82 3.68
C LEU A 92 42.23 12.65 4.48
N PRO A 93 43.36 12.81 5.21
CA PRO A 93 43.82 11.79 6.15
C PRO A 93 42.75 11.44 7.19
N SER A 94 42.69 10.17 7.59
CA SER A 94 41.80 9.74 8.67
C SER A 94 42.13 10.45 9.99
N GLY A 95 41.10 10.82 10.75
CA GLY A 95 41.23 11.59 11.99
C GLY A 95 40.26 12.77 12.05
N THR A 96 40.38 13.59 13.09
CA THR A 96 39.52 14.76 13.25
C THR A 96 39.95 15.88 12.32
N ALA A 97 39.00 16.41 11.54
CA ALA A 97 39.15 17.57 10.67
C ALA A 97 38.19 18.68 11.12
N SER A 98 38.69 19.91 11.20
CA SER A 98 37.88 21.10 11.48
C SER A 98 37.14 21.53 10.21
N LEU A 99 35.83 21.81 10.34
CA LEU A 99 34.95 22.34 9.31
C LEU A 99 34.59 23.79 9.66
N ASP A 100 35.12 24.73 8.87
CA ASP A 100 34.86 26.16 9.04
C ASP A 100 33.57 26.57 8.30
N LEU A 101 32.50 26.81 9.06
CA LEU A 101 31.20 27.22 8.54
C LEU A 101 30.93 28.72 8.67
N SER A 102 31.96 29.52 8.94
CA SER A 102 31.82 30.98 9.00
C SER A 102 31.20 31.61 7.74
N PRO A 103 31.41 31.09 6.51
CA PRO A 103 30.72 31.62 5.31
C PRO A 103 29.19 31.42 5.32
N LEU A 104 28.67 30.54 6.18
CA LEU A 104 27.24 30.34 6.41
C LEU A 104 26.69 31.17 7.59
N GLY A 105 27.51 32.03 8.21
CA GLY A 105 27.13 32.78 9.41
C GLY A 105 27.09 31.95 10.70
N VAL A 106 27.78 30.80 10.70
CA VAL A 106 27.90 29.91 11.87
C VAL A 106 29.16 30.28 12.67
N LYS A 107 28.99 30.49 13.98
CA LYS A 107 30.05 31.07 14.83
C LYS A 107 31.15 30.07 15.23
N GLU A 108 30.79 28.81 15.42
CA GLU A 108 31.71 27.79 15.91
C GLU A 108 32.15 26.84 14.80
N ALA A 109 33.46 26.59 14.72
CA ALA A 109 34.00 25.54 13.87
C ALA A 109 33.44 24.20 14.32
N THR A 110 32.85 23.45 13.39
CA THR A 110 32.30 22.12 13.67
C THR A 110 33.39 21.10 13.39
N ASN A 111 33.55 20.08 14.23
CA ASN A 111 34.49 19.00 13.95
C ASN A 111 33.81 17.83 13.24
N MET A 112 34.51 17.24 12.28
CA MET A 112 34.15 15.99 11.63
C MET A 112 35.28 14.99 11.78
N THR A 113 34.95 13.71 11.96
CA THR A 113 35.93 12.62 11.93
C THR A 113 35.97 12.01 10.54
N ILE A 114 37.13 12.05 9.89
CA ILE A 114 37.41 11.31 8.68
C ILE A 114 37.69 9.85 9.06
N GLY A 115 36.80 8.95 8.68
CA GLY A 115 36.92 7.52 8.96
C GLY A 115 38.14 6.87 8.30
N SER A 116 38.46 5.64 8.68
CA SER A 116 39.46 4.84 7.97
C SER A 116 38.95 4.46 6.58
N TYR A 117 39.78 4.63 5.55
CA TYR A 117 39.44 4.23 4.18
C TYR A 117 40.67 3.75 3.42
N ALA A 118 40.44 2.84 2.46
CA ALA A 118 41.46 2.47 1.49
C ALA A 118 41.59 3.59 0.46
N ALA A 119 42.78 4.20 0.39
CA ALA A 119 43.07 5.25 -0.57
C ALA A 119 43.01 4.71 -2.01
N ILE A 120 42.40 5.47 -2.91
CA ILE A 120 42.32 5.11 -4.33
C ILE A 120 43.65 5.51 -4.96
N LYS A 121 44.46 4.51 -5.33
CA LYS A 121 45.75 4.73 -6.00
C LYS A 121 45.58 4.98 -7.50
N ASP A 122 44.61 4.31 -8.11
CA ASP A 122 44.25 4.45 -9.52
C ASP A 122 42.73 4.65 -9.63
N PRO A 123 42.26 5.79 -10.19
CA PRO A 123 40.84 6.05 -10.37
C PRO A 123 40.19 5.24 -11.51
N ALA A 124 40.97 4.66 -12.44
CA ALA A 124 40.43 4.00 -13.64
C ALA A 124 39.59 2.72 -13.35
N PRO A 125 39.98 1.84 -12.40
CA PRO A 125 39.15 0.69 -12.03
C PRO A 125 37.81 1.10 -11.41
N VAL A 126 37.80 2.17 -10.61
CA VAL A 126 36.58 2.68 -9.98
C VAL A 126 35.64 3.28 -11.02
N TYR A 127 36.20 4.02 -11.97
CA TYR A 127 35.47 4.52 -13.13
C TYR A 127 34.84 3.40 -13.96
N THR A 128 35.61 2.36 -14.28
CA THR A 128 35.13 1.19 -15.03
C THR A 128 33.99 0.48 -14.30
N ALA A 129 34.12 0.28 -12.99
CA ALA A 129 33.05 -0.29 -12.18
C ALA A 129 31.78 0.58 -12.18
N PHE A 130 31.94 1.90 -12.16
CA PHE A 130 30.82 2.84 -12.24
C PHE A 130 30.12 2.81 -13.60
N GLN A 131 30.86 2.65 -14.71
CA GLN A 131 30.25 2.44 -16.02
C GLN A 131 29.38 1.17 -16.05
N GLY A 132 29.85 0.06 -15.49
CA GLY A 132 29.04 -1.16 -15.37
C GLY A 132 27.75 -0.95 -14.55
N LYS A 133 27.81 -0.13 -13.49
CA LYS A 133 26.62 0.27 -12.72
C LYS A 133 25.66 1.14 -13.55
N LEU A 134 26.17 2.05 -14.38
CA LEU A 134 25.36 2.86 -15.30
C LEU A 134 24.66 1.99 -16.34
N ASP A 135 25.34 0.99 -16.91
CA ASP A 135 24.75 0.06 -17.88
C ASP A 135 23.58 -0.73 -17.28
N ALA A 136 23.76 -1.19 -16.03
CA ALA A 136 22.69 -1.83 -15.27
C ALA A 136 21.52 -0.87 -15.02
N ALA A 137 21.79 0.39 -14.66
CA ALA A 137 20.78 1.42 -14.47
C ALA A 137 20.01 1.75 -15.76
N VAL A 138 20.69 1.81 -16.92
CA VAL A 138 20.03 1.95 -18.24
C VAL A 138 19.06 0.80 -18.47
N THR A 139 19.51 -0.43 -18.27
CA THR A 139 18.69 -1.64 -18.46
C THR A 139 17.42 -1.58 -17.60
N GLN A 140 17.56 -1.15 -16.35
CA GLN A 140 16.41 -1.00 -15.45
C GLN A 140 15.45 0.11 -15.90
N LEU A 141 15.96 1.30 -16.26
CA LEU A 141 15.11 2.38 -16.77
C LEU A 141 14.41 1.99 -18.08
N GLU A 142 15.05 1.21 -18.95
CA GLU A 142 14.42 0.63 -20.14
C GLU A 142 13.25 -0.28 -19.79
N GLN A 143 13.41 -1.15 -18.80
CA GLN A 143 12.32 -2.01 -18.31
C GLN A 143 11.17 -1.17 -17.74
N LEU A 144 11.46 -0.13 -16.97
CA LEU A 144 10.44 0.77 -16.41
C LEU A 144 9.72 1.58 -17.50
N THR A 145 10.39 1.89 -18.61
CA THR A 145 9.79 2.56 -19.78
C THR A 145 8.82 1.63 -20.52
N ARG A 146 9.05 0.31 -20.46
CA ARG A 146 8.19 -0.72 -21.08
C ARG A 146 7.15 -1.31 -20.13
N ALA A 147 7.08 -0.82 -18.88
CA ALA A 147 6.15 -1.34 -17.88
C ALA A 147 4.69 -1.11 -18.32
N ALA A 148 3.84 -2.12 -18.12
CA ALA A 148 2.43 -2.07 -18.53
C ALA A 148 1.62 -1.00 -17.77
N LEU A 149 1.93 -0.79 -16.49
CA LEU A 149 1.30 0.23 -15.65
C LEU A 149 2.28 1.36 -15.40
N TYR A 150 1.89 2.61 -15.66
CA TYR A 150 2.65 3.84 -15.39
C TYR A 150 4.10 3.83 -15.93
N PRO A 151 4.33 3.59 -17.22
CA PRO A 151 5.69 3.59 -17.77
C PRO A 151 6.38 4.94 -17.53
N ILE A 152 7.68 4.92 -17.19
CA ILE A 152 8.42 6.19 -17.12
C ILE A 152 8.54 6.79 -18.54
N PRO A 153 8.55 8.13 -18.68
CA PRO A 153 8.63 8.75 -20.00
C PRO A 153 9.95 8.44 -20.73
N ALA A 154 9.86 8.05 -22.00
CA ALA A 154 11.02 7.72 -22.83
C ALA A 154 12.02 8.89 -22.95
N GLN A 155 11.55 10.15 -22.85
CA GLN A 155 12.42 11.33 -22.83
C GLN A 155 13.41 11.28 -21.66
N ASN A 156 12.97 10.86 -20.48
CA ASN A 156 13.85 10.82 -19.30
C ASN A 156 14.96 9.76 -19.45
N LEU A 157 14.64 8.62 -20.06
CA LEU A 157 15.64 7.60 -20.43
C LEU A 157 16.66 8.14 -21.43
N ALA A 158 16.21 8.92 -22.43
CA ALA A 158 17.10 9.53 -23.40
C ALA A 158 18.12 10.49 -22.73
N VAL A 159 17.68 11.34 -21.80
CA VAL A 159 18.59 12.22 -21.05
C VAL A 159 19.59 11.41 -20.21
N PHE A 160 19.14 10.32 -19.58
CA PHE A 160 20.04 9.42 -18.83
C PHE A 160 21.10 8.77 -19.74
N LYS A 161 20.70 8.28 -20.91
CA LYS A 161 21.61 7.71 -21.91
C LYS A 161 22.60 8.75 -22.44
N ASN A 162 22.18 10.00 -22.65
CA ASN A 162 23.07 11.08 -23.07
C ASN A 162 24.16 11.33 -22.01
N MET A 163 23.81 11.29 -20.72
CA MET A 163 24.80 11.41 -19.64
C MET A 163 25.79 10.23 -19.63
N GLN A 164 25.28 9.00 -19.74
CA GLN A 164 26.12 7.80 -19.84
C GLN A 164 27.10 7.90 -21.02
N GLN A 165 26.63 8.33 -22.20
CA GLN A 165 27.45 8.48 -23.41
C GLN A 165 28.45 9.63 -23.33
N SER A 166 28.15 10.69 -22.58
CA SER A 166 29.03 11.86 -22.41
C SER A 166 30.13 11.64 -21.37
N LEU A 167 29.92 10.70 -20.44
CA LEU A 167 30.83 10.45 -19.33
C LEU A 167 32.26 10.05 -19.76
N PRO A 168 32.49 9.18 -20.77
CA PRO A 168 33.85 8.84 -21.23
C PRO A 168 34.66 10.04 -21.72
N ALA A 169 34.05 10.91 -22.53
CA ALA A 169 34.72 12.10 -23.03
C ALA A 169 35.05 13.08 -21.89
N ALA A 170 34.12 13.29 -20.95
CA ALA A 170 34.36 14.10 -19.77
C ALA A 170 35.46 13.52 -18.87
N TYR A 171 35.49 12.20 -18.68
CA TYR A 171 36.53 11.54 -17.90
C TYR A 171 37.90 11.66 -18.56
N ALA A 172 37.99 11.47 -19.87
CA ALA A 172 39.23 11.64 -20.62
C ALA A 172 39.80 13.06 -20.49
N ALA A 173 38.94 14.08 -20.57
CA ALA A 173 39.30 15.49 -20.47
C ALA A 173 39.62 15.97 -19.03
N ALA A 174 39.24 15.20 -18.01
CA ALA A 174 39.45 15.59 -16.62
C ALA A 174 40.93 15.46 -16.18
N THR A 175 41.33 16.39 -15.32
CA THR A 175 42.64 16.34 -14.64
C THR A 175 42.72 15.15 -13.68
N ASN A 176 43.93 14.74 -13.29
CA ASN A 176 44.11 13.63 -12.34
C ASN A 176 43.44 13.90 -10.98
N ALA A 177 43.45 15.15 -10.52
CA ALA A 177 42.77 15.55 -9.29
C ALA A 177 41.25 15.35 -9.41
N GLN A 178 40.65 15.80 -10.50
CA GLN A 178 39.22 15.63 -10.78
C GLN A 178 38.84 14.14 -10.94
N LYS A 179 39.68 13.33 -11.60
CA LYS A 179 39.47 11.88 -11.73
C LYS A 179 39.49 11.19 -10.37
N LEU A 180 40.43 11.56 -9.50
CA LEU A 180 40.54 11.00 -8.16
C LEU A 180 39.34 11.38 -7.29
N GLU A 181 38.96 12.66 -7.27
CA GLU A 181 37.78 13.14 -6.56
C GLU A 181 36.50 12.44 -7.06
N ALA A 182 36.30 12.38 -8.37
CA ALA A 182 35.19 11.67 -8.97
C ALA A 182 35.18 10.17 -8.64
N ALA A 183 36.35 9.52 -8.60
CA ALA A 183 36.44 8.11 -8.23
C ALA A 183 36.00 7.85 -6.78
N TYR A 184 36.42 8.69 -5.82
CA TYR A 184 35.94 8.57 -4.44
C TYR A 184 34.42 8.67 -4.35
N PHE A 185 33.84 9.61 -5.11
CA PHE A 185 32.40 9.77 -5.18
C PHE A 185 31.70 8.58 -5.88
N MET A 186 32.13 8.21 -7.08
CA MET A 186 31.59 7.08 -7.86
C MET A 186 31.63 5.75 -7.10
N ARG A 187 32.61 5.57 -6.21
CA ARG A 187 32.70 4.41 -5.32
C ARG A 187 31.51 4.32 -4.35
N GLN A 188 31.01 5.46 -3.87
CA GLN A 188 29.86 5.55 -2.96
C GLN A 188 28.51 5.49 -3.67
N LEU A 189 28.50 5.71 -4.99
CA LEU A 189 27.28 5.71 -5.76
C LEU A 189 26.75 4.31 -6.05
N ASP A 190 25.44 4.17 -5.93
CA ASP A 190 24.75 2.94 -6.28
C ASP A 190 23.39 3.22 -6.94
N PHE A 191 23.06 2.41 -7.94
CA PHE A 191 21.81 2.48 -8.70
C PHE A 191 20.92 1.32 -8.25
N ILE A 192 20.52 1.37 -6.98
CA ILE A 192 19.73 0.31 -6.38
C ILE A 192 18.37 0.27 -7.08
N PRO A 193 17.96 -0.86 -7.69
CA PRO A 193 16.63 -1.00 -8.25
C PRO A 193 15.57 -0.92 -7.16
N VAL A 194 14.47 -0.25 -7.47
CA VAL A 194 13.24 -0.40 -6.70
C VAL A 194 12.45 -1.55 -7.30
N ASP A 195 12.09 -2.52 -6.45
CA ASP A 195 11.22 -3.61 -6.88
C ASP A 195 9.76 -3.14 -6.92
N PHE A 196 9.29 -2.80 -8.12
CA PHE A 196 7.91 -2.39 -8.33
C PHE A 196 6.91 -3.55 -8.43
N THR A 197 7.36 -4.80 -8.53
CA THR A 197 6.42 -5.93 -8.53
C THR A 197 5.72 -6.01 -7.18
N ASN A 198 6.49 -5.91 -6.10
CA ASN A 198 5.98 -5.85 -4.73
C ASN A 198 5.28 -4.52 -4.35
N LEU A 199 5.46 -3.45 -5.12
CA LEU A 199 4.79 -2.15 -4.88
C LEU A 199 3.52 -1.95 -5.72
N ALA A 200 3.47 -2.54 -6.93
CA ALA A 200 2.33 -2.46 -7.84
C ALA A 200 1.35 -3.62 -7.66
N GLU A 201 1.78 -4.72 -7.04
CA GLU A 201 0.90 -5.77 -6.61
C GLU A 201 -0.03 -5.26 -5.50
N ARG A 202 -1.23 -4.83 -5.93
CA ARG A 202 -2.46 -5.23 -5.26
C ARG A 202 -2.65 -6.75 -5.34
N SER A 203 -1.57 -7.55 -5.18
CA SER A 203 -1.72 -8.99 -5.25
C SER A 203 -2.63 -9.36 -4.10
N THR A 204 -3.71 -9.99 -4.54
CA THR A 204 -4.70 -10.86 -3.93
C THR A 204 -4.31 -11.60 -2.63
N LEU A 205 -3.13 -11.41 -2.06
CA LEU A 205 -2.57 -12.13 -0.92
C LEU A 205 -2.17 -11.27 0.29
N VAL A 206 -2.19 -9.92 0.23
CA VAL A 206 -1.95 -9.06 1.42
C VAL A 206 -2.91 -7.87 1.48
N LEU A 207 -4.21 -8.16 1.63
CA LEU A 207 -5.33 -7.22 1.71
C LEU A 207 -5.64 -6.69 3.13
N ASN A 208 -4.73 -6.85 4.10
CA ASN A 208 -5.11 -6.65 5.51
C ASN A 208 -5.00 -5.19 6.02
N ASP A 209 -4.27 -4.29 5.34
CA ASP A 209 -4.26 -2.86 5.68
C ASP A 209 -3.75 -1.97 4.54
N PRO A 210 -4.62 -1.15 3.91
CA PRO A 210 -4.21 -0.10 2.96
C PRO A 210 -3.13 0.84 3.51
N SER A 211 -3.08 1.05 4.83
CA SER A 211 -2.06 1.87 5.47
C SER A 211 -0.68 1.23 5.44
N ASP A 212 -0.53 -0.09 5.54
CA ASP A 212 0.78 -0.75 5.53
C ASP A 212 1.42 -0.71 4.13
N GLN A 213 0.63 -1.00 3.09
CA GLN A 213 1.07 -0.87 1.70
C GLN A 213 1.50 0.57 1.41
N PHE A 214 0.70 1.53 1.86
CA PHE A 214 0.97 2.94 1.68
C PHE A 214 2.24 3.37 2.44
N MET A 215 2.45 2.92 3.67
CA MET A 215 3.68 3.19 4.43
C MET A 215 4.94 2.63 3.76
N LYS A 216 4.88 1.41 3.21
CA LYS A 216 6.01 0.80 2.48
C LYS A 216 6.38 1.60 1.23
N ILE A 217 5.38 1.96 0.43
CA ILE A 217 5.59 2.74 -0.80
C ILE A 217 6.07 4.17 -0.45
N GLY A 218 5.47 4.80 0.57
CA GLY A 218 5.87 6.13 1.05
C GLY A 218 7.30 6.20 1.59
N LEU A 219 7.74 5.21 2.36
CA LEU A 219 9.13 5.15 2.83
C LEU A 219 10.12 5.02 1.66
N GLN A 220 9.76 4.21 0.66
CA GLN A 220 10.58 4.06 -0.53
C GLN A 220 10.66 5.37 -1.33
N PHE A 221 9.53 6.07 -1.47
CA PHE A 221 9.50 7.40 -2.08
C PHE A 221 10.48 8.37 -1.42
N VAL A 222 10.48 8.46 -0.09
CA VAL A 222 11.38 9.33 0.68
C VAL A 222 12.84 9.00 0.42
N LYS A 223 13.20 7.71 0.43
CA LYS A 223 14.58 7.25 0.18
C LYS A 223 15.06 7.65 -1.20
N GLU A 224 14.24 7.40 -2.23
CA GLU A 224 14.61 7.71 -3.60
C GLU A 224 14.65 9.23 -3.86
N ASN A 225 13.71 9.98 -3.29
CA ASN A 225 13.72 11.45 -3.42
C ASN A 225 14.97 12.06 -2.78
N THR A 226 15.39 11.55 -1.61
CA THR A 226 16.62 11.98 -0.95
C THR A 226 17.85 11.77 -1.86
N LYS A 227 17.96 10.59 -2.49
CA LYS A 227 19.06 10.30 -3.42
C LYS A 227 19.00 11.18 -4.68
N ALA A 228 17.80 11.46 -5.19
CA ALA A 228 17.62 12.35 -6.33
C ALA A 228 18.13 13.76 -6.01
N VAL A 229 17.75 14.31 -4.86
CA VAL A 229 18.21 15.64 -4.42
C VAL A 229 19.71 15.69 -4.19
N VAL A 230 20.29 14.67 -3.55
CA VAL A 230 21.74 14.55 -3.44
C VAL A 230 22.39 14.60 -4.83
N GLY A 231 21.88 13.85 -5.81
CA GLY A 231 22.37 13.92 -7.19
C GLY A 231 22.28 15.32 -7.80
N VAL A 232 21.18 16.05 -7.58
CA VAL A 232 20.98 17.42 -8.09
C VAL A 232 21.98 18.40 -7.47
N SER A 233 22.27 18.27 -6.17
CA SER A 233 23.27 19.11 -5.53
C SER A 233 24.68 18.87 -6.08
N LEU A 234 24.98 17.62 -6.41
CA LEU A 234 26.27 17.24 -6.97
C LEU A 234 26.43 17.66 -8.42
N LEU A 235 25.33 17.63 -9.16
CA LEU A 235 25.24 18.25 -10.48
C LEU A 235 25.66 19.72 -10.43
N ALA A 236 25.06 20.47 -9.50
CA ALA A 236 25.36 21.87 -9.30
C ALA A 236 26.80 22.10 -8.82
N ALA A 237 27.28 21.30 -7.86
CA ALA A 237 28.64 21.38 -7.34
C ALA A 237 29.69 21.10 -8.44
N GLY A 238 29.45 20.09 -9.30
CA GLY A 238 30.31 19.80 -10.45
C GLY A 238 30.39 20.96 -11.43
N GLY A 239 29.28 21.70 -11.64
CA GLY A 239 29.27 22.93 -12.42
C GLY A 239 30.14 24.04 -11.79
N VAL A 240 30.01 24.27 -10.48
CA VAL A 240 30.80 25.29 -9.74
C VAL A 240 32.29 24.94 -9.71
N LEU A 241 32.62 23.66 -9.46
CA LEU A 241 33.99 23.14 -9.40
C LEU A 241 34.62 22.97 -10.78
N SER A 242 33.91 23.27 -11.87
CA SER A 242 34.35 23.01 -13.24
C SER A 242 34.82 21.56 -13.44
N SER A 243 34.13 20.60 -12.81
CA SER A 243 34.38 19.16 -12.90
C SER A 243 33.26 18.49 -13.71
N PRO A 244 33.41 18.41 -15.04
CA PRO A 244 32.48 17.70 -15.93
C PRO A 244 32.10 16.29 -15.48
N VAL A 245 33.07 15.56 -14.92
CA VAL A 245 32.87 14.16 -14.51
C VAL A 245 31.96 14.07 -13.30
N LEU A 246 32.16 14.93 -12.30
CA LEU A 246 31.28 15.00 -11.13
C LEU A 246 29.88 15.46 -11.52
N ALA A 247 29.78 16.46 -12.39
CA ALA A 247 28.50 16.93 -12.90
C ALA A 247 27.73 15.78 -13.59
N ILE A 248 28.34 15.09 -14.55
CA ILE A 248 27.66 13.99 -15.26
C ILE A 248 27.30 12.84 -14.32
N ALA A 249 28.20 12.44 -13.41
CA ALA A 249 27.92 11.36 -12.46
C ALA A 249 26.79 11.70 -11.48
N GLY A 250 26.81 12.92 -10.91
CA GLY A 250 25.75 13.42 -10.03
C GLY A 250 24.42 13.56 -10.77
N GLY A 251 24.45 14.02 -12.02
CA GLY A 251 23.30 14.12 -12.90
C GLY A 251 22.67 12.76 -13.19
N ALA A 252 23.47 11.74 -13.48
CA ALA A 252 22.97 10.40 -13.72
C ALA A 252 22.22 9.86 -12.49
N ILE A 253 22.80 10.00 -11.30
CA ILE A 253 22.16 9.62 -10.03
C ILE A 253 20.85 10.37 -9.83
N ALA A 254 20.86 11.68 -10.05
CA ALA A 254 19.64 12.48 -9.96
C ALA A 254 18.54 11.98 -10.91
N ILE A 255 18.84 11.76 -12.19
CA ILE A 255 17.83 11.35 -13.19
C ILE A 255 17.31 9.97 -12.82
N TYR A 256 18.19 9.04 -12.49
CA TYR A 256 17.81 7.69 -12.15
C TYR A 256 16.83 7.67 -10.97
N HIS A 257 17.21 8.27 -9.84
CA HIS A 257 16.35 8.28 -8.66
C HIS A 257 15.10 9.15 -8.83
N LEU A 258 15.17 10.23 -9.63
CA LEU A 258 13.98 11.01 -9.99
C LEU A 258 12.96 10.16 -10.76
N ASN A 259 13.41 9.33 -11.70
CA ASN A 259 12.52 8.42 -12.43
C ASN A 259 11.93 7.33 -11.52
N GLN A 260 12.74 6.80 -10.59
CA GLN A 260 12.25 5.88 -9.56
C GLN A 260 11.16 6.55 -8.72
N SER A 261 11.42 7.75 -8.18
CA SER A 261 10.44 8.53 -7.41
C SER A 261 9.20 8.87 -8.22
N HIS A 262 9.33 9.22 -9.50
CA HIS A 262 8.18 9.50 -10.37
C HIS A 262 7.29 8.26 -10.54
N LYS A 263 7.91 7.10 -10.80
CA LYS A 263 7.20 5.82 -10.89
C LYS A 263 6.50 5.48 -9.58
N ILE A 264 7.16 5.71 -8.44
CA ILE A 264 6.57 5.50 -7.11
C ILE A 264 5.37 6.42 -6.92
N VAL A 265 5.49 7.70 -7.25
CA VAL A 265 4.39 8.68 -7.12
C VAL A 265 3.22 8.35 -8.03
N ASP A 266 3.46 7.99 -9.30
CA ASP A 266 2.38 7.57 -10.20
C ASP A 266 1.67 6.32 -9.65
N THR A 267 2.43 5.39 -9.07
CA THR A 267 1.88 4.22 -8.38
C THR A 267 1.05 4.65 -7.17
N LEU A 268 1.56 5.54 -6.32
CA LEU A 268 0.84 6.05 -5.14
C LEU A 268 -0.47 6.73 -5.54
N ILE A 269 -0.40 7.74 -6.41
CA ILE A 269 -1.54 8.57 -6.82
C ILE A 269 -2.61 7.73 -7.49
N ASN A 270 -2.24 6.79 -8.35
CA ASN A 270 -3.21 6.06 -9.17
C ASN A 270 -3.62 4.69 -8.58
N ASN A 271 -2.83 4.06 -7.70
CA ASN A 271 -3.17 2.74 -7.13
C ASN A 271 -3.70 2.80 -5.69
N ILE A 272 -3.38 3.84 -4.91
CA ILE A 272 -3.93 3.94 -3.56
C ILE A 272 -5.41 4.29 -3.66
N GLY A 273 -6.25 3.38 -3.14
CA GLY A 273 -7.66 3.66 -2.90
C GLY A 273 -7.85 4.29 -1.52
N VAL A 274 -8.40 5.49 -1.48
CA VAL A 274 -8.98 6.07 -0.26
C VAL A 274 -10.46 5.75 -0.25
N ALA A 275 -10.95 5.01 0.75
CA ALA A 275 -12.37 4.70 0.86
C ALA A 275 -13.16 6.01 1.06
N PHE A 276 -14.09 6.28 0.15
CA PHE A 276 -14.84 7.53 0.08
C PHE A 276 -16.29 7.35 0.52
N ARG A 277 -16.89 6.20 0.23
CA ARG A 277 -18.29 5.92 0.54
C ARG A 277 -18.52 4.42 0.70
N ILE A 278 -19.31 4.03 1.69
CA ILE A 278 -19.83 2.67 1.77
C ILE A 278 -21.05 2.56 0.83
N ASP A 279 -21.02 1.62 -0.10
CA ASP A 279 -22.06 1.44 -1.11
C ASP A 279 -23.09 0.39 -0.70
N GLY A 280 -22.67 -0.72 -0.11
CA GLY A 280 -23.51 -1.91 -0.01
C GLY A 280 -22.88 -3.04 0.80
N TYR A 281 -23.44 -4.23 0.63
CA TYR A 281 -22.86 -5.48 1.12
C TYR A 281 -23.07 -6.60 0.08
N SER A 282 -22.20 -7.60 0.10
CA SER A 282 -22.25 -8.78 -0.78
C SER A 282 -23.52 -9.60 -0.54
N ASN A 283 -23.99 -10.33 -1.56
CA ASN A 283 -25.18 -11.20 -1.48
C ASN A 283 -26.52 -10.44 -1.34
N ARG A 284 -26.59 -9.17 -1.75
CA ARG A 284 -27.89 -8.51 -1.98
C ARG A 284 -28.63 -9.20 -3.13
N SER A 285 -29.95 -9.31 -3.04
CA SER A 285 -30.79 -9.68 -4.20
C SER A 285 -30.50 -8.73 -5.36
N ILE A 286 -30.18 -9.28 -6.55
CA ILE A 286 -29.85 -8.53 -7.77
C ILE A 286 -31.07 -7.72 -8.26
N ASN A 287 -32.27 -8.18 -7.92
CA ASN A 287 -33.53 -7.48 -8.21
C ASN A 287 -33.79 -6.49 -7.09
N GLY A 288 -33.64 -5.19 -7.37
CA GLY A 288 -33.71 -4.04 -6.45
C GLY A 288 -35.02 -3.83 -5.67
N THR A 289 -35.82 -4.87 -5.47
CA THR A 289 -36.76 -4.96 -4.35
C THR A 289 -35.98 -5.24 -3.07
N THR A 290 -36.06 -4.29 -2.14
CA THR A 290 -35.92 -4.36 -0.67
C THR A 290 -35.98 -5.75 -0.01
N GLY A 291 -35.10 -6.66 -0.37
CA GLY A 291 -34.73 -7.80 0.46
C GLY A 291 -33.64 -7.32 1.40
N GLY A 292 -34.03 -6.75 2.54
CA GLY A 292 -33.10 -6.31 3.58
C GLY A 292 -32.20 -7.46 4.04
N LEU A 293 -31.09 -7.12 4.71
CA LEU A 293 -30.21 -8.15 5.26
C LEU A 293 -30.96 -8.97 6.31
N GLN A 294 -31.36 -10.20 5.98
CA GLN A 294 -32.01 -11.07 6.97
C GLN A 294 -30.97 -11.69 7.90
N LEU A 295 -31.17 -11.53 9.21
CA LEU A 295 -30.37 -12.07 10.29
C LEU A 295 -31.27 -12.91 11.21
N ARG A 296 -31.04 -14.22 11.22
CA ARG A 296 -31.80 -15.16 12.05
C ARG A 296 -31.23 -15.18 13.47
N ASN A 297 -32.11 -15.36 14.46
CA ASN A 297 -31.73 -15.36 15.87
C ASN A 297 -30.61 -16.37 16.16
N GLY A 298 -29.44 -15.88 16.56
CA GLY A 298 -28.29 -16.69 16.92
C GLY A 298 -27.56 -17.37 15.75
N VAL A 299 -27.96 -17.13 14.50
CA VAL A 299 -27.32 -17.72 13.32
C VAL A 299 -26.29 -16.73 12.75
N PRO A 300 -25.00 -17.11 12.70
CA PRO A 300 -23.97 -16.28 12.09
C PRO A 300 -24.18 -16.14 10.58
N LYS A 301 -23.98 -14.94 10.05
CA LYS A 301 -24.06 -14.66 8.62
C LYS A 301 -22.85 -13.87 8.15
N ASP A 302 -22.13 -14.44 7.19
CA ASP A 302 -20.98 -13.80 6.58
C ASP A 302 -21.41 -12.80 5.51
N ILE A 303 -20.90 -11.58 5.63
CA ILE A 303 -21.07 -10.52 4.65
C ILE A 303 -19.73 -9.85 4.33
N ARG A 304 -19.66 -9.19 3.18
CA ARG A 304 -18.58 -8.27 2.81
C ARG A 304 -19.18 -6.91 2.57
N ILE A 305 -18.58 -5.85 3.11
CA ILE A 305 -19.09 -4.48 2.93
C ILE A 305 -18.44 -3.88 1.69
N GLU A 306 -19.24 -3.45 0.73
CA GLU A 306 -18.77 -2.78 -0.49
C GLU A 306 -18.57 -1.28 -0.23
N ALA A 307 -17.47 -0.73 -0.73
CA ALA A 307 -17.18 0.69 -0.71
C ALA A 307 -16.60 1.18 -2.02
N THR A 308 -16.95 2.41 -2.38
CA THR A 308 -16.29 3.16 -3.44
C THR A 308 -15.00 3.73 -2.87
N TYR A 309 -13.90 3.30 -3.47
CA TYR A 309 -12.59 3.88 -3.30
C TYR A 309 -12.35 4.92 -4.38
N ARG A 310 -11.56 5.93 -4.05
CA ARG A 310 -11.07 6.92 -5.01
C ARG A 310 -9.55 7.01 -4.96
N THR A 311 -8.94 7.42 -6.07
CA THR A 311 -7.55 7.86 -6.06
C THR A 311 -7.38 9.13 -5.23
N MET A 312 -6.13 9.47 -4.95
CA MET A 312 -5.81 10.75 -4.32
C MET A 312 -6.31 11.94 -5.16
N GLN A 313 -6.63 13.03 -4.47
CA GLN A 313 -7.00 14.31 -5.07
C GLN A 313 -6.44 15.49 -4.26
N PRO A 314 -6.38 16.71 -4.82
CA PRO A 314 -5.78 17.86 -4.13
C PRO A 314 -6.37 18.19 -2.76
N SER A 315 -7.66 17.92 -2.52
CA SER A 315 -8.29 18.14 -1.22
C SER A 315 -7.71 17.25 -0.10
N ASP A 316 -7.01 16.17 -0.43
CA ASP A 316 -6.37 15.28 0.55
C ASP A 316 -5.22 15.95 1.30
N ALA A 317 -4.76 17.12 0.82
CA ALA A 317 -3.87 18.00 1.57
C ALA A 317 -4.48 18.53 2.89
N GLN A 318 -5.80 18.41 3.08
CA GLN A 318 -6.48 18.69 4.35
C GLN A 318 -6.90 17.40 5.08
N GLY A 319 -6.52 16.23 4.56
CA GLY A 319 -6.87 14.92 5.11
C GLY A 319 -6.06 14.55 6.36
N GLY A 320 -5.93 13.25 6.64
CA GLY A 320 -5.09 12.76 7.73
C GLY A 320 -3.61 13.17 7.56
N PRO A 321 -2.83 13.31 8.66
CA PRO A 321 -1.46 13.84 8.63
C PRO A 321 -0.59 13.24 7.54
N PHE A 322 -0.74 11.94 7.30
CA PHE A 322 0.03 11.22 6.30
C PHE A 322 -0.36 11.54 4.85
N LEU A 323 -1.65 11.74 4.54
CA LEU A 323 -2.08 12.23 3.22
C LEU A 323 -1.50 13.63 2.96
N GLN A 324 -1.48 14.49 3.98
CA GLN A 324 -0.86 15.81 3.89
C GLN A 324 0.63 15.71 3.56
N GLU A 325 1.37 14.85 4.27
CA GLU A 325 2.80 14.61 4.03
C GLU A 325 3.10 14.10 2.62
N MET A 326 2.26 13.20 2.11
CA MET A 326 2.43 12.72 0.74
C MET A 326 2.16 13.81 -0.29
N MET A 327 1.13 14.65 -0.08
CA MET A 327 0.88 15.81 -0.96
C MET A 327 2.07 16.79 -0.96
N VAL A 328 2.69 16.99 0.21
CA VAL A 328 3.94 17.74 0.35
C VAL A 328 5.06 17.06 -0.47
N GLY A 329 5.26 15.76 -0.31
CA GLY A 329 6.26 15.00 -1.07
C GLY A 329 6.07 15.08 -2.59
N VAL A 330 4.84 14.98 -3.09
CA VAL A 330 4.53 15.14 -4.52
C VAL A 330 4.93 16.54 -5.03
N SER A 331 4.63 17.58 -4.25
CA SER A 331 5.04 18.96 -4.55
C SER A 331 6.57 19.10 -4.57
N GLU A 332 7.26 18.49 -3.60
CA GLU A 332 8.73 18.49 -3.52
C GLU A 332 9.37 17.80 -4.71
N LEU A 333 8.82 16.67 -5.17
CA LEU A 333 9.34 15.96 -6.35
C LEU A 333 9.16 16.80 -7.62
N LYS A 334 8.01 17.46 -7.78
CA LYS A 334 7.76 18.42 -8.88
C LYS A 334 8.80 19.55 -8.87
N GLN A 335 9.18 20.01 -7.69
CA GLN A 335 10.16 21.06 -7.52
C GLN A 335 11.60 20.58 -7.79
N ALA A 336 11.98 19.41 -7.26
CA ALA A 336 13.27 18.77 -7.54
C ALA A 336 13.47 18.53 -9.03
N ARG A 337 12.44 18.07 -9.75
CA ARG A 337 12.44 17.98 -11.22
C ARG A 337 12.68 19.33 -11.87
N THR A 338 12.01 20.38 -11.41
CA THR A 338 12.14 21.74 -11.99
C THR A 338 13.59 22.23 -11.84
N LEU A 339 14.19 22.05 -10.67
CA LEU A 339 15.61 22.38 -10.47
C LEU A 339 16.53 21.52 -11.31
N MET A 340 16.25 20.23 -11.40
CA MET A 340 17.00 19.34 -12.26
C MET A 340 16.95 19.80 -13.71
N GLN A 341 15.78 20.16 -14.23
CA GLN A 341 15.63 20.71 -15.56
C GLN A 341 16.44 21.99 -15.74
N THR A 342 16.46 22.87 -14.75
CA THR A 342 17.28 24.10 -14.77
C THR A 342 18.76 23.77 -14.81
N ALA A 343 19.25 22.85 -13.98
CA ALA A 343 20.65 22.42 -13.97
C ALA A 343 21.05 21.73 -15.28
N LEU A 344 20.18 20.86 -15.82
CA LEU A 344 20.32 20.25 -17.14
C LEU A 344 20.43 21.31 -18.25
N ASN A 345 19.57 22.33 -18.21
CA ASN A 345 19.61 23.44 -19.16
C ASN A 345 20.91 24.24 -19.07
N GLN A 346 21.48 24.42 -17.88
CA GLN A 346 22.76 25.10 -17.68
C GLN A 346 23.94 24.31 -18.26
N MET A 347 23.93 22.98 -18.13
CA MET A 347 24.97 22.11 -18.72
C MET A 347 24.79 21.85 -20.22
N ARG A 348 23.60 22.13 -20.76
CA ARG A 348 23.28 21.99 -22.19
C ARG A 348 24.30 22.70 -23.06
N THR A 349 24.69 23.90 -22.65
CA THR A 349 25.78 24.70 -23.24
C THR A 349 27.14 24.12 -22.85
N GLY A 350 27.52 23.00 -23.47
CA GLY A 350 28.92 22.53 -23.50
C GLY A 350 29.16 21.05 -23.15
N LEU A 351 28.22 20.36 -22.48
CA LEU A 351 28.46 19.00 -21.97
C LEU A 351 27.50 17.92 -22.45
N LEU A 352 26.21 18.22 -22.62
CA LEU A 352 25.16 17.19 -22.78
C LEU A 352 24.43 17.21 -24.14
N GLY A 353 24.75 18.14 -25.05
CA GLY A 353 24.10 18.26 -26.36
C GLY A 353 22.69 18.87 -26.31
N SER A 354 21.89 18.69 -27.38
CA SER A 354 20.63 19.42 -27.60
C SER A 354 19.41 18.86 -26.86
N ASP A 355 19.39 17.61 -26.42
CA ASP A 355 18.21 16.94 -25.85
C ASP A 355 18.36 16.66 -24.34
N VAL A 356 18.06 17.68 -23.53
CA VAL A 356 18.14 17.61 -22.05
C VAL A 356 16.81 17.92 -21.36
N THR A 357 15.69 17.82 -22.09
CA THR A 357 14.37 18.11 -21.55
C THR A 357 13.74 16.86 -20.94
N LEU A 358 13.53 16.89 -19.62
CA LEU A 358 12.78 15.90 -18.87
C LEU A 358 11.28 16.06 -19.16
N ALA A 359 10.57 14.95 -19.29
CA ALA A 359 9.12 14.92 -19.46
C ALA A 359 8.41 15.57 -18.27
N PRO A 360 7.22 16.20 -18.47
CA PRO A 360 6.42 16.81 -17.42
C PRO A 360 6.17 15.83 -16.26
N PHE A 361 6.12 16.37 -15.06
CA PHE A 361 5.76 15.60 -13.87
C PHE A 361 4.25 15.40 -13.84
N SER A 362 3.80 14.17 -13.60
CA SER A 362 2.39 13.86 -13.35
C SER A 362 1.98 14.38 -11.98
N ASP A 363 1.17 15.44 -11.96
CA ASP A 363 0.62 15.97 -10.71
C ASP A 363 -0.58 15.12 -10.24
N VAL A 364 -1.00 15.33 -8.98
CA VAL A 364 -2.26 14.76 -8.49
C VAL A 364 -3.40 15.26 -9.38
N LYS A 365 -4.15 14.33 -9.97
CA LYS A 365 -5.24 14.65 -10.88
C LYS A 365 -6.31 15.47 -10.13
N THR A 366 -6.85 16.48 -10.81
CA THR A 366 -7.92 17.32 -10.26
C THR A 366 -9.21 16.54 -10.01
N GLN A 367 -9.44 15.45 -10.74
CA GLN A 367 -10.54 14.52 -10.54
C GLN A 367 -10.00 13.14 -10.14
N ALA A 368 -10.51 12.61 -9.04
CA ALA A 368 -10.19 11.27 -8.61
C ALA A 368 -10.88 10.21 -9.48
N ALA A 369 -10.15 9.18 -9.88
CA ALA A 369 -10.76 7.98 -10.45
C ALA A 369 -11.38 7.15 -9.31
N THR A 370 -12.54 6.55 -9.56
CA THR A 370 -13.26 5.75 -8.57
C THR A 370 -13.38 4.29 -8.99
N THR A 371 -13.49 3.42 -8.01
CA THR A 371 -13.63 1.97 -8.20
C THR A 371 -14.21 1.36 -6.93
N THR A 372 -15.02 0.32 -7.06
CA THR A 372 -15.66 -0.34 -5.91
C THR A 372 -14.87 -1.58 -5.50
N TYR A 373 -14.62 -1.74 -4.21
CA TYR A 373 -14.02 -2.93 -3.60
C TYR A 373 -14.71 -3.25 -2.27
N PHE A 374 -14.41 -4.41 -1.70
CA PHE A 374 -14.81 -4.73 -0.35
C PHE A 374 -13.86 -4.07 0.67
N LEU A 375 -14.43 -3.61 1.79
CA LEU A 375 -13.66 -3.07 2.90
C LEU A 375 -12.98 -4.19 3.69
N PRO A 376 -11.75 -3.97 4.19
CA PRO A 376 -11.12 -4.92 5.09
C PRO A 376 -11.89 -4.96 6.42
N ALA A 377 -12.15 -6.17 6.90
CA ALA A 377 -12.92 -6.42 8.11
C ALA A 377 -12.26 -5.85 9.38
N SER A 378 -10.93 -5.73 9.39
CA SER A 378 -10.15 -5.17 10.49
C SER A 378 -10.46 -3.70 10.80
N GLY A 379 -10.92 -2.92 9.82
CA GLY A 379 -11.25 -1.49 10.00
C GLY A 379 -12.74 -1.20 10.13
N LEU A 380 -13.59 -2.23 10.13
CA LEU A 380 -15.04 -2.11 10.18
C LEU A 380 -15.55 -2.19 11.63
N LEU A 381 -16.34 -1.20 12.02
CA LEU A 381 -17.09 -1.15 13.27
C LEU A 381 -18.58 -1.22 12.94
N ILE A 382 -19.28 -2.18 13.55
CA ILE A 382 -20.73 -2.36 13.39
C ILE A 382 -21.41 -1.97 14.70
N GLY A 383 -22.43 -1.11 14.64
CA GLY A 383 -23.12 -0.62 15.83
C GLY A 383 -24.40 0.15 15.52
N ASN A 384 -24.90 0.93 16.49
CA ASN A 384 -26.11 1.78 16.36
C ASN A 384 -27.34 1.02 15.83
N VAL A 385 -27.73 -0.05 16.54
CA VAL A 385 -28.94 -0.82 16.24
C VAL A 385 -30.17 -0.02 16.62
N SER A 386 -31.11 0.19 15.69
CA SER A 386 -32.27 1.07 15.91
C SER A 386 -33.38 0.50 16.79
N VAL A 387 -33.46 -0.84 16.91
CA VAL A 387 -34.49 -1.51 17.69
C VAL A 387 -33.91 -2.01 19.01
N ALA A 388 -34.41 -1.43 20.11
CA ALA A 388 -34.07 -1.90 21.45
C ALA A 388 -34.58 -3.34 21.65
N GLY A 389 -33.69 -4.25 22.05
CA GLY A 389 -33.99 -5.67 22.21
C GLY A 389 -33.39 -6.58 21.14
N ILE A 390 -32.84 -6.02 20.05
CA ILE A 390 -31.96 -6.75 19.12
C ILE A 390 -30.51 -6.44 19.50
N ALA A 391 -29.75 -7.46 19.88
CA ALA A 391 -28.30 -7.37 20.02
C ALA A 391 -27.66 -7.83 18.71
N LEU A 392 -26.79 -7.00 18.13
CA LEU A 392 -26.02 -7.34 16.94
C LEU A 392 -24.54 -7.46 17.34
N SER A 393 -23.96 -8.63 17.14
CA SER A 393 -22.51 -8.83 17.23
C SER A 393 -21.92 -8.91 15.83
N ALA A 394 -20.68 -8.44 15.70
CA ALA A 394 -19.90 -8.51 14.48
C ALA A 394 -18.50 -9.02 14.83
N VAL A 395 -18.06 -10.06 14.12
CA VAL A 395 -16.73 -10.64 14.25
C VAL A 395 -16.00 -10.46 12.93
N SER A 396 -14.90 -9.71 12.96
CA SER A 396 -14.04 -9.54 11.80
C SER A 396 -13.24 -10.82 11.54
N GLN A 397 -13.36 -11.36 10.33
CA GLN A 397 -12.53 -12.48 9.85
C GLN A 397 -11.29 -11.93 9.12
N PRO A 398 -10.26 -12.75 8.88
CA PRO A 398 -9.16 -12.36 7.99
C PRO A 398 -9.67 -11.90 6.60
N GLY A 399 -9.12 -10.81 6.09
CA GLY A 399 -9.51 -10.23 4.80
C GLY A 399 -10.75 -9.33 4.87
N GLU A 400 -11.77 -9.65 4.08
CA GLU A 400 -12.91 -8.75 3.76
C GLU A 400 -14.24 -9.21 4.37
N VAL A 401 -14.24 -10.28 5.15
CA VAL A 401 -15.45 -10.92 5.67
C VAL A 401 -15.73 -10.48 7.10
N VAL A 402 -16.97 -10.06 7.35
CA VAL A 402 -17.51 -9.80 8.68
C VAL A 402 -18.65 -10.79 8.93
N THR A 403 -18.56 -11.52 10.04
CA THR A 403 -19.63 -12.42 10.48
C THR A 403 -20.56 -11.64 11.41
N LEU A 404 -21.81 -11.45 11.01
CA LEU A 404 -22.84 -10.83 11.83
C LEU A 404 -23.70 -11.87 12.51
N THR A 405 -24.04 -11.66 13.79
CA THR A 405 -25.02 -12.47 14.51
C THR A 405 -26.00 -11.55 15.22
N ALA A 406 -27.28 -11.65 14.89
CA ALA A 406 -28.34 -10.94 15.61
C ALA A 406 -28.95 -11.88 16.66
N SER A 407 -29.23 -11.37 17.85
CA SER A 407 -29.92 -12.11 18.89
C SER A 407 -30.99 -11.29 19.59
N SER A 408 -32.08 -11.96 19.98
CA SER A 408 -33.12 -11.39 20.83
C SER A 408 -33.78 -12.49 21.66
N THR A 409 -34.12 -12.15 22.90
CA THR A 409 -34.89 -13.04 23.80
C THR A 409 -36.36 -12.65 23.89
N THR A 410 -36.75 -11.48 23.36
CA THR A 410 -38.10 -10.92 23.52
C THR A 410 -38.82 -10.73 22.19
N ILE A 411 -38.10 -10.59 21.08
CA ILE A 411 -38.69 -10.37 19.75
C ILE A 411 -38.91 -11.72 19.07
N THR A 412 -40.18 -12.03 18.79
CA THR A 412 -40.58 -13.28 18.12
C THR A 412 -41.15 -13.07 16.72
N ALA A 413 -41.50 -11.86 16.33
CA ALA A 413 -41.96 -11.55 14.98
C ALA A 413 -40.78 -11.13 14.08
N VAL A 414 -40.92 -11.31 12.76
CA VAL A 414 -40.02 -10.70 11.77
C VAL A 414 -40.05 -9.19 11.97
N THR A 415 -38.90 -8.60 12.33
CA THR A 415 -38.81 -7.20 12.75
C THR A 415 -37.75 -6.48 11.92
N PRO A 416 -38.13 -5.45 11.13
CA PRO A 416 -37.15 -4.62 10.44
C PRO A 416 -36.37 -3.78 11.45
N PHE A 417 -35.07 -3.65 11.23
CA PHE A 417 -34.20 -2.79 12.02
C PHE A 417 -33.07 -2.23 11.15
N THR A 418 -32.33 -1.27 11.68
CA THR A 418 -31.17 -0.69 11.01
C THR A 418 -29.94 -0.79 11.88
N PHE A 419 -28.76 -0.91 11.27
CA PHE A 419 -27.48 -0.79 11.96
C PHE A 419 -26.52 0.09 11.13
N THR A 420 -25.52 0.67 11.78
CA THR A 420 -24.47 1.46 11.13
C THR A 420 -23.20 0.64 10.98
N ALA A 421 -22.65 0.61 9.76
CA ALA A 421 -21.26 0.25 9.54
C ALA A 421 -20.41 1.52 9.44
N THR A 422 -19.32 1.59 10.21
CA THR A 422 -18.34 2.66 10.17
C THR A 422 -16.99 2.07 9.83
N TYR A 423 -16.34 2.60 8.80
CA TYR A 423 -14.98 2.25 8.44
C TYR A 423 -14.04 3.38 8.85
N ILE A 424 -13.06 3.05 9.69
CA ILE A 424 -12.08 4.01 10.18
C ILE A 424 -10.68 3.58 9.74
N ASN A 425 -10.00 4.46 9.01
CA ASN A 425 -8.57 4.35 8.75
C ASN A 425 -7.90 5.64 9.22
N ALA A 426 -7.43 5.65 10.47
CA ALA A 426 -6.87 6.83 11.11
C ALA A 426 -5.63 7.40 10.38
N PRO A 427 -4.67 6.58 9.89
CA PRO A 427 -3.55 7.07 9.09
C PRO A 427 -3.99 7.87 7.85
N LEU A 428 -5.01 7.40 7.14
CA LEU A 428 -5.55 8.08 5.97
C LEU A 428 -6.61 9.14 6.29
N GLY A 429 -6.96 9.33 7.57
CA GLY A 429 -8.04 10.22 7.99
C GLY A 429 -9.42 9.81 7.45
N VAL A 430 -9.60 8.53 7.09
CA VAL A 430 -10.87 8.03 6.56
C VAL A 430 -11.80 7.71 7.73
N ASN A 431 -13.01 8.27 7.66
CA ASN A 431 -14.14 7.89 8.50
C ASN A 431 -15.41 7.93 7.65
N VAL A 432 -15.77 6.78 7.07
CA VAL A 432 -16.97 6.65 6.24
C VAL A 432 -17.97 5.77 6.96
N ARG A 433 -19.25 6.17 6.93
CA ARG A 433 -20.32 5.46 7.63
C ARG A 433 -21.53 5.29 6.73
N LYS A 434 -22.25 4.19 6.91
CA LYS A 434 -23.54 3.94 6.26
C LYS A 434 -24.46 3.16 7.19
N THR A 435 -25.72 3.56 7.20
CA THR A 435 -26.80 2.81 7.82
C THR A 435 -27.34 1.78 6.82
N PHE A 436 -27.50 0.55 7.27
CA PHE A 436 -28.07 -0.56 6.52
C PHE A 436 -29.39 -0.98 7.12
N ASP A 437 -30.32 -1.34 6.25
CA ASP A 437 -31.58 -1.97 6.61
C ASP A 437 -31.40 -3.49 6.69
N ALA A 438 -31.97 -4.08 7.74
CA ALA A 438 -31.93 -5.49 8.05
C ALA A 438 -33.29 -5.96 8.60
N GLU A 439 -33.50 -7.27 8.59
CA GLU A 439 -34.66 -7.89 9.22
C GLU A 439 -34.18 -8.96 10.19
N PHE A 440 -34.64 -8.87 11.42
CA PHE A 440 -34.46 -9.92 12.40
C PHE A 440 -35.59 -10.94 12.26
N SER A 441 -35.24 -12.23 12.18
CA SER A 441 -36.22 -13.32 12.26
C SER A 441 -35.91 -14.23 13.44
N SER A 442 -36.93 -14.50 14.25
CA SER A 442 -36.87 -15.46 15.35
C SER A 442 -36.95 -16.91 14.88
N ALA A 443 -37.49 -17.13 13.67
CA ALA A 443 -37.85 -18.44 13.17
C ALA A 443 -36.84 -18.96 12.15
N CYS A 444 -36.51 -20.25 12.28
CA CYS A 444 -35.90 -21.03 11.21
C CYS A 444 -37.00 -21.40 10.22
N ASP A 445 -37.48 -20.43 9.45
CA ASP A 445 -38.61 -20.61 8.52
C ASP A 445 -38.25 -21.33 7.21
N ASP A 446 -37.07 -21.94 7.11
CA ASP A 446 -36.89 -23.00 6.12
C ASP A 446 -37.33 -24.31 6.77
N PRO A 447 -38.57 -24.79 6.54
CA PRO A 447 -38.82 -26.20 6.74
C PRO A 447 -37.83 -26.92 5.85
N ALA A 448 -36.83 -27.58 6.43
CA ALA A 448 -35.94 -28.42 5.67
C ALA A 448 -36.81 -29.50 5.02
N GLN A 449 -37.06 -29.34 3.72
CA GLN A 449 -37.82 -30.32 2.95
C GLN A 449 -36.83 -31.43 2.60
N PHE A 450 -36.99 -32.57 3.24
CA PHE A 450 -36.24 -33.76 2.86
C PHE A 450 -37.11 -34.58 1.90
N ALA A 451 -36.61 -34.80 0.70
CA ALA A 451 -37.20 -35.76 -0.22
C ALA A 451 -36.50 -37.11 -0.08
N LEU A 452 -37.29 -38.15 0.11
CA LEU A 452 -36.83 -39.52 -0.04
C LEU A 452 -36.97 -39.93 -1.50
N LEU A 453 -35.84 -40.16 -2.18
CA LEU A 453 -35.81 -40.75 -3.51
C LEU A 453 -35.66 -42.26 -3.38
N THR A 454 -36.68 -42.99 -3.82
CA THR A 454 -36.67 -44.46 -3.92
C THR A 454 -36.38 -44.86 -5.37
N GLY A 455 -35.23 -45.51 -5.58
CA GLY A 455 -34.84 -46.07 -6.87
C GLY A 455 -34.04 -47.34 -6.66
N GLY A 456 -34.66 -48.51 -6.85
CA GLY A 456 -34.05 -49.82 -6.59
C GLY A 456 -33.90 -50.15 -5.10
N SER A 457 -32.91 -50.97 -4.73
CA SER A 457 -32.65 -51.44 -3.34
C SER A 457 -31.94 -50.42 -2.44
N SER A 458 -31.85 -49.15 -2.86
CA SER A 458 -31.21 -48.09 -2.08
C SER A 458 -32.13 -46.89 -1.86
N LYS A 459 -32.12 -46.38 -0.63
CA LYS A 459 -32.82 -45.15 -0.22
C LYS A 459 -31.83 -43.98 -0.16
N ILE A 460 -32.17 -42.86 -0.79
CA ILE A 460 -31.35 -41.64 -0.78
C ILE A 460 -32.21 -40.48 -0.26
N TRP A 461 -31.75 -39.82 0.80
CA TRP A 461 -32.33 -38.59 1.30
C TRP A 461 -31.63 -37.39 0.68
N ARG A 462 -32.40 -36.46 0.11
CA ARG A 462 -31.90 -35.19 -0.42
C ARG A 462 -32.61 -34.02 0.23
N HIS A 463 -31.85 -32.99 0.56
CA HIS A 463 -32.43 -31.69 0.89
C HIS A 463 -33.01 -31.06 -0.40
N VAL A 464 -34.22 -30.54 -0.32
CA VAL A 464 -34.90 -29.87 -1.43
C VAL A 464 -35.06 -28.42 -1.01
N ALA A 465 -34.54 -27.49 -1.82
CA ALA A 465 -34.77 -26.09 -1.59
C ALA A 465 -36.25 -25.75 -1.82
N THR A 466 -36.73 -24.71 -1.14
CA THR A 466 -38.12 -24.25 -1.17
C THR A 466 -38.61 -23.82 -2.58
N ASP A 467 -37.71 -23.67 -3.55
CA ASP A 467 -38.01 -23.38 -4.97
C ASP A 467 -38.21 -24.65 -5.85
N GLY A 468 -38.15 -25.84 -5.25
CA GLY A 468 -38.32 -27.11 -5.96
C GLY A 468 -37.07 -27.58 -6.71
N GLN A 469 -35.94 -26.87 -6.62
CA GLN A 469 -34.67 -27.37 -7.12
C GLN A 469 -34.08 -28.39 -6.14
N VAL A 470 -33.73 -29.57 -6.67
CA VAL A 470 -33.01 -30.60 -5.92
C VAL A 470 -31.56 -30.16 -5.79
N VAL A 471 -31.23 -29.51 -4.69
CA VAL A 471 -29.85 -29.16 -4.33
C VAL A 471 -29.21 -30.40 -3.73
N SER A 472 -28.23 -30.99 -4.42
CA SER A 472 -27.71 -32.31 -4.06
C SER A 472 -26.80 -32.27 -2.84
N THR A 473 -27.37 -32.19 -1.63
CA THR A 473 -26.65 -32.53 -0.39
C THR A 473 -26.91 -34.00 -0.09
N TYR A 474 -25.85 -34.82 -0.19
CA TYR A 474 -25.93 -36.27 -0.11
C TYR A 474 -25.70 -36.75 1.33
N CYS A 475 -26.77 -37.01 2.08
CA CYS A 475 -26.64 -37.39 3.49
C CYS A 475 -26.36 -38.89 3.72
N GLY A 476 -26.21 -39.70 2.66
CA GLY A 476 -25.78 -41.10 2.75
C GLY A 476 -26.51 -42.05 1.79
N ARG A 477 -25.96 -43.25 1.61
CA ARG A 477 -26.56 -44.39 0.87
C ARG A 477 -26.71 -45.56 1.83
N TYR A 478 -27.89 -46.18 1.86
CA TYR A 478 -28.15 -47.39 2.65
C TYR A 478 -28.48 -48.58 1.75
N ASP A 479 -27.95 -49.74 2.09
CA ASP A 479 -28.37 -51.03 1.54
C ASP A 479 -29.41 -51.65 2.49
N THR A 480 -30.58 -52.00 1.95
CA THR A 480 -31.73 -52.56 2.68
C THR A 480 -31.45 -53.86 3.44
N LYS A 481 -30.31 -54.53 3.26
CA LYS A 481 -30.04 -55.83 3.88
C LYS A 481 -29.27 -55.79 5.20
N THR A 482 -28.56 -54.72 5.54
CA THR A 482 -27.81 -54.60 6.81
C THR A 482 -27.52 -53.13 7.13
N PHE A 483 -28.01 -52.63 8.27
CA PHE A 483 -27.78 -51.26 8.77
C PHE A 483 -26.31 -50.95 9.16
N THR A 484 -25.38 -51.90 8.97
CA THR A 484 -24.05 -51.89 9.58
C THR A 484 -23.00 -51.03 8.87
N ASN A 485 -23.29 -50.44 7.71
CA ASN A 485 -22.30 -49.70 6.89
C ASN A 485 -22.82 -48.32 6.43
N ALA A 486 -23.18 -47.44 7.36
CA ALA A 486 -23.46 -46.04 7.04
C ALA A 486 -22.14 -45.29 6.78
N ARG A 487 -21.84 -44.98 5.51
CA ARG A 487 -20.71 -44.11 5.15
C ARG A 487 -21.22 -42.67 5.00
N ILE A 488 -20.95 -41.82 5.99
CA ILE A 488 -21.19 -40.37 5.90
C ILE A 488 -20.08 -39.80 5.00
N MET A 489 -20.43 -39.40 3.78
CA MET A 489 -19.50 -38.68 2.91
C MET A 489 -19.76 -37.18 3.02
N THR A 490 -18.99 -36.56 3.92
CA THR A 490 -18.58 -35.14 3.98
C THR A 490 -19.60 -34.05 4.29
N ASN A 491 -19.19 -33.15 5.19
CA ASN A 491 -19.70 -31.77 5.34
C ASN A 491 -19.67 -31.07 3.98
N THR A 492 -20.80 -30.58 3.51
CA THR A 492 -20.85 -29.75 2.30
C THR A 492 -21.36 -28.36 2.69
N TYR A 493 -20.60 -27.32 2.31
CA TYR A 493 -20.97 -25.93 2.52
C TYR A 493 -21.84 -25.43 1.35
N TRP A 494 -23.04 -24.92 1.63
CA TRP A 494 -23.84 -24.21 0.64
C TRP A 494 -24.61 -23.06 1.30
N GLY A 495 -24.53 -21.85 0.74
CA GLY A 495 -25.28 -20.68 1.22
C GLY A 495 -24.86 -20.07 2.57
N GLY A 496 -23.84 -20.62 3.26
CA GLY A 496 -23.38 -20.13 4.57
C GLY A 496 -23.91 -20.94 5.76
N ASP A 497 -24.80 -21.91 5.53
CA ASP A 497 -25.31 -22.80 6.57
C ASP A 497 -24.49 -24.11 6.65
N GLN A 498 -24.01 -24.47 7.84
CA GLN A 498 -23.44 -25.79 8.10
C GLN A 498 -24.55 -26.80 8.39
N VAL A 499 -24.61 -27.87 7.60
CA VAL A 499 -25.44 -29.05 7.90
C VAL A 499 -24.52 -30.15 8.42
N ASN A 500 -24.59 -30.43 9.73
CA ASN A 500 -23.84 -31.53 10.33
C ASN A 500 -24.72 -32.78 10.39
N CYS A 501 -24.28 -33.86 9.75
CA CYS A 501 -24.94 -35.17 9.81
C CYS A 501 -24.10 -36.12 10.68
N THR A 502 -24.71 -36.66 11.74
CA THR A 502 -24.05 -37.63 12.64
C THR A 502 -24.84 -38.92 12.67
N ALA A 503 -24.17 -40.07 12.52
CA ALA A 503 -24.82 -41.37 12.69
C ALA A 503 -24.78 -41.76 14.18
N VAL A 504 -25.95 -42.03 14.77
CA VAL A 504 -26.07 -42.47 16.16
C VAL A 504 -27.03 -43.66 16.20
N ASN A 505 -26.55 -44.83 16.63
CA ASN A 505 -27.35 -46.04 16.92
C ASN A 505 -28.56 -46.26 15.97
N ASN A 506 -28.31 -46.62 14.71
CA ASN A 506 -29.31 -46.85 13.67
C ASN A 506 -30.12 -45.63 13.19
N SER A 507 -29.72 -44.40 13.55
CA SER A 507 -30.35 -43.15 13.09
C SER A 507 -29.33 -42.16 12.49
N ILE A 508 -29.81 -41.23 11.66
CA ILE A 508 -29.06 -40.06 11.20
C ILE A 508 -29.61 -38.85 11.95
N GLU A 509 -28.77 -38.20 12.75
CA GLU A 509 -29.05 -36.90 13.32
C GLU A 509 -28.59 -35.82 12.33
N VAL A 510 -29.49 -34.92 11.95
CA VAL A 510 -29.16 -33.73 11.16
C VAL A 510 -29.30 -32.53 12.08
N GLN A 511 -28.20 -31.83 12.33
CA GLN A 511 -28.22 -30.60 13.11
C GLN A 511 -28.36 -29.40 12.17
N LEU A 512 -29.44 -28.64 12.34
CA LEU A 512 -29.72 -27.40 11.63
C LEU A 512 -29.80 -26.26 12.67
N CYS A 513 -29.08 -25.17 12.43
CA CYS A 513 -29.16 -23.95 13.25
C CYS A 513 -28.90 -24.14 14.75
N GLY A 514 -27.92 -24.97 15.14
CA GLY A 514 -27.50 -25.15 16.55
C GLY A 514 -28.46 -25.93 17.45
N ASN A 515 -29.73 -26.10 17.07
CA ASN A 515 -30.69 -26.92 17.79
C ASN A 515 -30.55 -28.41 17.41
N ARG A 516 -30.53 -29.28 18.41
CA ARG A 516 -30.63 -30.74 18.20
C ARG A 516 -32.06 -31.07 17.80
N LEU A 517 -32.26 -31.56 16.58
CA LEU A 517 -33.53 -32.14 16.15
C LEU A 517 -33.61 -33.57 16.72
N GLY A 518 -34.14 -33.70 17.95
CA GLY A 518 -34.61 -34.96 18.49
C GLY A 518 -36.04 -35.22 18.01
N TRP A 519 -36.29 -36.38 17.40
CA TRP A 519 -37.59 -36.72 16.84
C TRP A 519 -38.54 -37.20 17.94
N VAL A 520 -39.62 -36.45 18.22
CA VAL A 520 -40.75 -36.88 19.06
C VAL A 520 -42.05 -36.40 18.40
N GLY A 521 -42.84 -37.33 17.84
CA GLY A 521 -44.12 -37.02 17.21
C GLY A 521 -45.30 -37.23 18.16
N GLN A 522 -46.10 -36.17 18.38
CA GLN A 522 -47.36 -36.21 19.13
C GLN A 522 -48.57 -36.28 18.18
N ASN A 523 -49.64 -36.94 18.65
CA ASN A 523 -50.84 -37.34 17.90
C ASN A 523 -51.52 -36.24 17.07
N GLY A 524 -51.91 -36.61 15.84
CA GLY A 524 -52.90 -35.91 15.03
C GLY A 524 -53.33 -36.78 13.85
N VAL A 525 -54.56 -37.31 13.89
CA VAL A 525 -55.14 -38.17 12.85
C VAL A 525 -55.47 -37.32 11.62
N VAL A 526 -54.80 -37.58 10.49
CA VAL A 526 -55.31 -37.25 9.15
C VAL A 526 -55.06 -38.45 8.24
N GLY A 527 -56.13 -38.96 7.63
CA GLY A 527 -56.13 -40.20 6.86
C GLY A 527 -55.29 -40.12 5.58
N PHE A 528 -54.27 -40.98 5.52
CA PHE A 528 -53.54 -41.41 4.32
C PHE A 528 -53.15 -42.89 4.52
N PRO A 529 -52.85 -43.65 3.45
CA PRO A 529 -52.91 -45.11 3.43
C PRO A 529 -51.65 -45.75 4.03
N TYR A 530 -51.39 -45.51 5.31
CA TYR A 530 -50.29 -46.14 6.04
C TYR A 530 -50.86 -47.13 7.05
N ARG A 531 -50.35 -48.36 7.04
CA ARG A 531 -50.67 -49.37 8.04
C ARG A 531 -49.68 -49.22 9.19
N ILE A 532 -50.17 -48.90 10.39
CA ILE A 532 -49.36 -48.86 11.61
C ILE A 532 -49.13 -50.32 12.05
N ILE A 533 -47.88 -50.76 12.12
CA ILE A 533 -47.54 -52.16 12.42
C ILE A 533 -47.35 -52.41 13.92
N THR A 534 -46.76 -51.46 14.68
CA THR A 534 -46.60 -51.57 16.14
C THR A 534 -46.55 -50.21 16.82
N LEU A 535 -47.08 -50.11 18.05
CA LEU A 535 -47.00 -48.95 18.95
C LEU A 535 -46.32 -49.37 20.25
N THR A 536 -45.18 -48.75 20.61
CA THR A 536 -44.66 -48.76 21.98
C THR A 536 -44.20 -47.35 22.36
N ALA A 537 -43.97 -47.11 23.66
CA ALA A 537 -43.70 -45.78 24.21
C ALA A 537 -42.47 -45.05 23.61
N ASN A 538 -41.59 -45.76 22.92
CA ASN A 538 -40.28 -45.23 22.50
C ASN A 538 -39.91 -45.49 21.02
N GLU A 539 -40.78 -46.07 20.19
CA GLU A 539 -40.43 -46.34 18.78
C GLU A 539 -41.67 -46.40 17.88
N PHE A 540 -41.54 -45.83 16.66
CA PHE A 540 -42.53 -45.93 15.59
C PHE A 540 -41.86 -46.46 14.32
N THR A 541 -42.48 -47.45 13.68
CA THR A 541 -42.04 -47.99 12.38
C THR A 541 -43.13 -47.78 11.35
N PHE A 542 -42.79 -47.13 10.23
CA PHE A 542 -43.68 -46.95 9.09
C PHE A 542 -43.31 -47.93 7.97
N GLU A 543 -44.31 -48.58 7.37
CA GLU A 543 -44.14 -49.31 6.13
C GLU A 543 -44.42 -48.34 4.96
N ALA A 544 -43.36 -47.98 4.22
CA ALA A 544 -43.53 -47.18 3.00
C ALA A 544 -44.16 -48.05 1.91
N PRO A 545 -45.09 -47.50 1.10
CA PRO A 545 -45.68 -48.27 0.02
C PRO A 545 -44.63 -48.60 -1.06
N SER A 546 -44.84 -49.71 -1.77
CA SER A 546 -43.87 -50.34 -2.67
C SER A 546 -43.79 -49.70 -4.06
N ASP A 547 -44.59 -48.66 -4.28
CA ASP A 547 -44.60 -47.84 -5.49
C ASP A 547 -43.43 -46.86 -5.45
N GLY A 548 -42.60 -46.87 -6.51
CA GLY A 548 -41.40 -46.04 -6.65
C GLY A 548 -41.69 -44.53 -6.82
N GLY A 549 -42.49 -43.96 -5.93
CA GLY A 549 -42.87 -42.55 -5.92
C GLY A 549 -41.89 -41.66 -5.15
N LEU A 550 -41.88 -40.37 -5.51
CA LEU A 550 -41.22 -39.32 -4.74
C LEU A 550 -42.09 -38.98 -3.51
N HIS A 551 -41.56 -39.17 -2.31
CA HIS A 551 -42.25 -38.80 -1.07
C HIS A 551 -41.56 -37.58 -0.45
N ILE A 552 -42.29 -36.48 -0.34
CA ILE A 552 -41.84 -35.24 0.28
C ILE A 552 -42.40 -35.19 1.69
N PHE A 553 -41.50 -35.11 2.68
CA PHE A 553 -41.89 -34.92 4.08
C PHE A 553 -41.63 -33.48 4.45
N THR A 554 -42.69 -32.75 4.80
CA THR A 554 -42.60 -31.39 5.30
C THR A 554 -42.70 -31.43 6.82
N TYR A 555 -41.58 -31.21 7.51
CA TYR A 555 -41.62 -30.95 8.95
C TYR A 555 -41.97 -29.47 9.15
N ARG A 556 -43.11 -29.20 9.79
CA ARG A 556 -43.42 -27.90 10.35
C ARG A 556 -43.36 -28.06 11.87
N PRO A 557 -42.50 -27.33 12.58
CA PRO A 557 -42.51 -27.34 14.04
C PRO A 557 -43.86 -26.86 14.60
#